data_AF-X1AMW1-F1
#
_entry.id   AF-X1AMW1-F1
#
_cell.length_a   1.000
_cell.length_b   1.000
_cell.length_c   1.000
_cell.angle_alpha   90.00
_cell.angle_beta   90.00
_cell.angle_gamma   90.00
#
_symmetry.space_group_name_H-M   'P 1'
#
loop_
_entity.id
_entity.type
_entity.pdbx_description
1 polymer ?
#
loop_
_entity_poly.entity_id
_entity_poly.type
_entity_poly.pdbx_seq_one_letter_code
_entity_poly.pdbx_strand_id
1 'polypeptide(L)'
;MLYTKRVENSPNTVLMDLHKIEEERPISVQLIGSNVNALKNSIDFLESYKFDVLDINAGCPSRRAIKAQEGGYLLKDLDKLKELLNVAVKHSSRPVSLKIRLGFNNSNDIDKLTNVTNNSGIEFLTVHGRTVRGRFKDSTLNLDAIKKIKSYHVCKWNNYFYVYSILCHLDC
;
A
#
# COMPACT_ATOMS: atom_id res chain seq x y z
N MET A 1 -4.80 9.43 3.20
CA MET A 1 -3.99 9.10 2.01
C MET A 1 -3.49 10.39 1.39
N LEU A 2 -2.17 10.53 1.19
CA LEU A 2 -1.50 11.71 0.65
C LEU A 2 -0.80 11.37 -0.67
N TYR A 3 -0.88 12.26 -1.66
CA TYR A 3 -0.15 12.10 -2.92
C TYR A 3 1.30 12.57 -2.74
N THR A 4 2.29 11.77 -3.09
CA THR A 4 3.70 12.09 -2.84
C THR A 4 4.13 13.41 -3.52
N LYS A 5 3.71 13.62 -4.77
CA LYS A 5 3.95 14.90 -5.46
C LYS A 5 3.29 16.11 -4.80
N ARG A 6 2.16 15.92 -4.09
CA ARG A 6 1.51 17.02 -3.34
C ARG A 6 2.31 17.36 -2.09
N VAL A 7 2.77 16.33 -1.37
CA VAL A 7 3.62 16.51 -0.18
C VAL A 7 4.92 17.20 -0.56
N GLU A 8 5.59 16.75 -1.63
CA GLU A 8 6.83 17.33 -2.13
C GLU A 8 6.68 18.78 -2.59
N ASN A 9 5.70 19.09 -3.45
CA ASN A 9 5.58 20.43 -4.04
C ASN A 9 4.86 21.44 -3.14
N SER A 10 4.08 20.98 -2.17
CA SER A 10 3.19 21.84 -1.37
C SER A 10 2.93 21.24 0.03
N PRO A 11 3.98 21.05 0.85
CA PRO A 11 3.88 20.35 2.14
C PRO A 11 2.89 21.01 3.11
N ASN A 12 2.80 22.35 3.09
CA ASN A 12 1.85 23.08 3.93
C ASN A 12 0.38 22.70 3.69
N THR A 13 0.06 22.17 2.51
CA THR A 13 -1.31 21.77 2.17
C THR A 13 -1.76 20.48 2.82
N VAL A 14 -0.86 19.69 3.41
CA VAL A 14 -1.20 18.42 4.09
C VAL A 14 -1.17 18.53 5.61
N LEU A 15 -0.75 19.68 6.16
CA LEU A 15 -0.65 19.89 7.61
C LEU A 15 -1.98 19.69 8.34
N MET A 16 -3.07 20.19 7.77
CA MET A 16 -4.41 20.00 8.34
C MET A 16 -4.82 18.52 8.41
N ASP A 17 -4.37 17.70 7.45
CA ASP A 17 -4.63 16.27 7.45
C ASP A 17 -3.78 15.57 8.53
N LEU A 18 -2.56 16.06 8.79
CA LEU A 18 -1.62 15.51 9.77
C LEU A 18 -1.90 15.92 11.22
N HIS A 19 -2.47 17.10 11.46
CA HIS A 19 -2.77 17.55 12.83
C HIS A 19 -4.01 16.89 13.43
N LYS A 20 -4.94 16.40 12.61
CA LYS A 20 -6.19 15.78 13.08
C LYS A 20 -6.02 14.39 13.68
N ILE A 21 -4.84 13.79 13.57
CA ILE A 21 -4.60 12.36 13.79
C ILE A 21 -3.74 12.04 15.02
N GLU A 22 -3.29 13.03 15.81
CA GLU A 22 -2.52 12.75 17.03
C GLU A 22 -3.32 11.98 18.10
N GLU A 23 -4.65 12.08 18.10
CA GLU A 23 -5.54 11.39 19.06
C GLU A 23 -6.04 10.02 18.56
N GLU A 24 -5.92 9.70 17.26
CA GLU A 24 -6.50 8.51 16.63
C GLU A 24 -5.51 7.34 16.52
N ARG A 25 -4.69 7.10 17.56
CA ARG A 25 -3.64 6.08 17.52
C ARG A 25 -4.15 4.66 17.85
N PRO A 26 -3.67 3.61 17.14
CA PRO A 26 -2.63 3.64 16.12
C PRO A 26 -3.14 4.16 14.76
N ILE A 27 -2.32 4.99 14.09
CA ILE A 27 -2.65 5.61 12.80
C ILE A 27 -1.60 5.31 11.72
N SER A 28 -2.06 4.91 10.53
CA SER A 28 -1.22 4.80 9.34
C SER A 28 -1.32 6.04 8.45
N VAL A 29 -0.19 6.58 8.02
CA VAL A 29 -0.15 7.57 6.94
C VAL A 29 0.08 6.85 5.61
N GLN A 30 -0.94 6.86 4.76
CA GLN A 30 -0.86 6.21 3.45
C GLN A 30 -0.37 7.17 2.36
N LEU A 31 0.70 6.82 1.65
CA LEU A 31 1.23 7.53 0.48
C LEU A 31 0.79 6.88 -0.84
N ILE A 32 0.50 7.70 -1.85
CA ILE A 32 0.25 7.28 -3.23
C ILE A 32 1.13 8.07 -4.20
N GLY A 33 1.85 7.36 -5.07
CA GLY A 33 2.77 7.98 -6.03
C GLY A 33 3.54 6.93 -6.83
N SER A 34 4.26 7.40 -7.86
CA SER A 34 5.10 6.57 -8.73
C SER A 34 6.52 7.12 -8.95
N ASN A 35 6.81 8.33 -8.46
CA ASN A 35 8.13 8.93 -8.52
C ASN A 35 8.90 8.66 -7.22
N VAL A 36 10.09 8.08 -7.36
CA VAL A 36 10.96 7.69 -6.23
C VAL A 36 11.44 8.87 -5.40
N ASN A 37 11.87 9.96 -6.04
CA ASN A 37 12.36 11.14 -5.33
C ASN A 37 11.22 11.80 -4.54
N ALA A 38 10.04 11.94 -5.17
CA ALA A 38 8.86 12.46 -4.49
C ALA A 38 8.44 11.59 -3.31
N LEU A 39 8.52 10.25 -3.45
CA LEU A 39 8.25 9.34 -2.34
C LEU A 39 9.24 9.55 -1.19
N LYS A 40 10.55 9.55 -1.48
CA LYS A 40 11.59 9.78 -0.48
C LYS A 40 11.39 11.12 0.24
N ASN A 41 11.24 12.21 -0.51
CA ASN A 41 11.02 13.54 0.04
C ASN A 41 9.75 13.61 0.91
N SER A 42 8.70 12.87 0.52
CA SER A 42 7.48 12.78 1.32
C SER A 42 7.70 12.02 2.63
N ILE A 43 8.49 10.94 2.61
CA ILE A 43 8.85 10.18 3.82
C ILE A 43 9.66 11.07 4.75
N ASP A 44 10.74 11.68 4.24
CA ASP A 44 11.62 12.57 5.01
C ASP A 44 10.82 13.72 5.66
N PHE A 45 9.84 14.30 4.97
CA PHE A 45 8.93 15.29 5.53
C PHE A 45 8.06 14.72 6.67
N LEU A 46 7.49 13.54 6.45
CA LEU A 46 6.58 12.89 7.40
C LEU A 46 7.29 12.43 8.68
N GLU A 47 8.59 12.15 8.66
CA GLU A 47 9.36 11.71 9.84
C GLU A 47 9.25 12.66 11.04
N SER A 48 8.97 13.94 10.79
CA SER A 48 8.75 14.96 11.83
C SER A 48 7.35 14.94 12.47
N TYR A 49 6.43 14.10 11.98
CA TYR A 49 5.05 13.98 12.44
C TYR A 49 4.82 12.66 13.18
N LYS A 50 3.83 12.65 14.07
CA LYS A 50 3.45 11.45 14.84
C LYS A 50 2.50 10.57 14.02
N PHE A 51 2.98 9.41 13.61
CA PHE A 51 2.18 8.32 13.05
C PHE A 51 2.86 6.98 13.36
N ASP A 52 2.12 5.88 13.25
CA ASP A 52 2.57 4.55 13.69
C ASP A 52 3.05 3.68 12.52
N VAL A 53 2.45 3.83 11.33
CA VAL A 53 2.76 3.00 10.15
C VAL A 53 2.81 3.85 8.88
N LEU A 54 3.82 3.65 8.05
CA LEU A 54 3.87 4.19 6.69
C LEU A 54 3.23 3.19 5.74
N ASP A 55 2.10 3.53 5.11
CA ASP A 55 1.44 2.64 4.14
C ASP A 55 1.65 3.09 2.70
N ILE A 56 2.01 2.17 1.80
CA ILE A 56 2.14 2.45 0.37
C ILE A 56 0.87 1.97 -0.36
N ASN A 57 0.20 2.87 -1.08
CA ASN A 57 -0.96 2.53 -1.89
C ASN A 57 -0.55 2.06 -3.28
N ALA A 58 -0.77 0.76 -3.56
CA ALA A 58 -0.67 0.15 -4.88
C ALA A 58 -2.02 -0.46 -5.34
N GLY A 59 -3.15 0.09 -4.86
CA GLY A 59 -4.48 -0.48 -5.06
C GLY A 59 -5.55 0.49 -5.59
N CYS A 60 -5.28 1.80 -5.63
CA CYS A 60 -6.27 2.81 -6.04
C CYS A 60 -6.69 2.64 -7.52
N PRO A 61 -7.98 2.42 -7.83
CA PRO A 61 -8.47 2.24 -9.20
C PRO A 61 -8.97 3.54 -9.85
N SER A 62 -8.75 4.69 -9.21
CA SER A 62 -9.26 5.98 -9.69
C SER A 62 -8.64 6.33 -11.05
N ARG A 63 -9.42 6.99 -11.91
CA ARG A 63 -8.92 7.42 -13.23
C ARG A 63 -7.69 8.32 -13.11
N ARG A 64 -7.63 9.18 -12.09
CA ARG A 64 -6.50 10.06 -11.79
C ARG A 64 -5.23 9.25 -11.51
N ALA A 65 -5.28 8.33 -10.55
CA ALA A 65 -4.12 7.49 -10.19
C ALA A 65 -3.63 6.67 -11.39
N ILE A 66 -4.55 6.03 -12.13
CA ILE A 66 -4.18 5.23 -13.30
C ILE A 66 -3.54 6.07 -14.41
N LYS A 67 -4.06 7.29 -14.68
CA LYS A 67 -3.44 8.21 -15.65
C LYS A 67 -2.05 8.66 -15.22
N ALA A 68 -1.82 8.87 -13.93
CA ALA A 68 -0.53 9.25 -13.37
C ALA A 68 0.44 8.05 -13.18
N GLN A 69 0.02 6.83 -13.54
CA GLN A 69 0.76 5.59 -13.33
C GLN A 69 1.03 5.29 -11.84
N GLU A 70 0.11 5.68 -10.96
CA GLU A 70 0.17 5.50 -9.51
C GLU A 70 -0.88 4.48 -9.03
N GLY A 71 -0.83 4.13 -7.75
CA GLY A 71 -1.85 3.30 -7.11
C GLY A 71 -1.97 1.94 -7.80
N GLY A 72 -3.18 1.57 -8.23
CA GLY A 72 -3.41 0.28 -8.87
C GLY A 72 -2.63 0.08 -10.18
N TYR A 73 -2.15 1.14 -10.83
CA TYR A 73 -1.33 0.99 -12.05
C TYR A 73 -0.02 0.25 -11.76
N LEU A 74 0.54 0.38 -10.55
CA LEU A 74 1.76 -0.29 -10.13
C LEU A 74 1.65 -1.82 -10.21
N LEU A 75 0.42 -2.38 -10.20
CA LEU A 75 0.20 -3.82 -10.40
C LEU A 75 0.39 -4.27 -11.86
N LYS A 76 0.64 -3.34 -12.79
CA LYS A 76 1.12 -3.63 -14.16
C LYS A 76 2.64 -3.55 -14.28
N ASP A 77 3.29 -2.88 -13.34
CA ASP A 77 4.72 -2.55 -13.36
C ASP A 77 5.31 -2.89 -11.99
N LEU A 78 5.53 -4.19 -11.80
CA LEU A 78 6.01 -4.74 -10.54
C LEU A 78 7.46 -4.31 -10.24
N ASP A 79 8.24 -3.97 -11.27
CA ASP A 79 9.59 -3.43 -11.10
C ASP A 79 9.54 -2.04 -10.47
N LYS A 80 8.65 -1.17 -10.95
CA LYS A 80 8.39 0.13 -10.33
C LYS A 80 7.88 -0.03 -8.90
N LEU A 81 6.96 -0.97 -8.66
CA LEU A 81 6.48 -1.26 -7.29
C LEU A 81 7.64 -1.65 -6.37
N LYS A 82 8.50 -2.58 -6.82
CA LYS A 82 9.69 -3.02 -6.08
C LYS A 82 10.62 -1.86 -5.76
N GLU A 83 10.88 -0.98 -6.73
CA GLU A 83 11.72 0.21 -6.55
C GLU A 83 11.15 1.13 -5.45
N LEU A 84 9.85 1.42 -5.49
CA LEU A 84 9.18 2.26 -4.49
C LEU A 84 9.19 1.64 -3.10
N LEU A 85 8.99 0.32 -2.98
CA LEU A 85 9.02 -0.38 -1.69
C LEU A 85 10.43 -0.38 -1.09
N ASN A 86 11.46 -0.62 -1.91
CA ASN A 86 12.85 -0.55 -1.46
C ASN A 86 13.18 0.84 -0.89
N VAL A 87 12.69 1.91 -1.54
CA VAL A 87 12.88 3.28 -1.06
C VAL A 87 12.11 3.50 0.25
N ALA A 88 10.86 3.06 0.32
CA ALA A 88 10.03 3.23 1.51
C ALA A 88 10.65 2.54 2.74
N VAL A 89 11.02 1.27 2.61
CA VAL A 89 11.63 0.46 3.69
C VAL A 89 13.00 0.99 4.09
N LYS A 90 13.78 1.50 3.14
CA LYS A 90 15.11 2.07 3.44
C LYS A 90 15.04 3.40 4.19
N HIS A 91 14.04 4.23 3.88
CA HIS A 91 14.01 5.62 4.35
C HIS A 91 13.04 5.88 5.50
N SER A 92 12.00 5.06 5.67
CA SER A 92 11.11 5.21 6.80
C SER A 92 11.73 4.62 8.06
N SER A 93 11.62 5.34 9.17
CA SER A 93 11.98 4.79 10.48
C SER A 93 10.79 4.09 11.17
N ARG A 94 9.65 3.98 10.47
CA ARG A 94 8.39 3.40 10.95
C ARG A 94 8.13 2.12 10.14
N PRO A 95 7.40 1.13 10.69
CA PRO A 95 6.96 -0.02 9.94
C PRO A 95 6.31 0.35 8.61
N VAL A 96 6.72 -0.31 7.54
CA VAL A 96 6.16 -0.06 6.20
C VAL A 96 5.14 -1.14 5.87
N SER A 97 3.93 -0.71 5.53
CA SER A 97 2.88 -1.57 4.98
C SER A 97 2.62 -1.28 3.50
N LEU A 98 1.99 -2.25 2.84
CA LEU A 98 1.56 -2.12 1.45
C LEU A 98 0.08 -2.49 1.32
N LYS A 99 -0.67 -1.66 0.59
CA LYS A 99 -2.05 -1.95 0.22
C LYS A 99 -2.20 -2.23 -1.27
N ILE A 100 -2.61 -3.45 -1.62
CA ILE A 100 -2.80 -3.90 -3.01
C ILE A 100 -4.25 -4.30 -3.35
N ARG A 101 -4.43 -4.61 -4.62
CA ARG A 101 -5.53 -5.38 -5.21
C ARG A 101 -4.95 -6.69 -5.78
N LEU A 102 -5.81 -7.61 -6.21
CA LEU A 102 -5.37 -8.92 -6.74
C LEU A 102 -4.56 -8.85 -8.05
N GLY A 103 -4.55 -7.69 -8.69
CA GLY A 103 -3.90 -7.43 -9.98
C GLY A 103 -4.62 -6.32 -10.74
N PHE A 104 -4.09 -5.91 -11.89
CA PHE A 104 -4.68 -4.79 -12.64
C PHE A 104 -5.98 -5.19 -13.38
N ASN A 105 -5.90 -6.18 -14.28
CA ASN A 105 -7.04 -6.67 -15.06
C ASN A 105 -7.62 -7.97 -14.47
N ASN A 106 -6.74 -8.92 -14.19
CA ASN A 106 -7.02 -10.25 -13.64
C ASN A 106 -6.07 -10.51 -12.45
N SER A 107 -6.11 -11.73 -11.90
CA SER A 107 -5.29 -12.17 -10.77
C SER A 107 -4.23 -13.21 -11.16
N ASN A 108 -3.83 -13.27 -12.44
CA ASN A 108 -2.93 -14.31 -12.94
C ASN A 108 -1.49 -14.13 -12.45
N ASP A 109 -1.08 -12.89 -12.17
CA ASP A 109 0.28 -12.56 -11.71
C ASP A 109 0.42 -12.56 -10.17
N ILE A 110 -0.50 -13.22 -9.44
CA ILE A 110 -0.43 -13.30 -7.97
C ILE A 110 0.93 -13.83 -7.48
N ASP A 111 1.51 -14.81 -8.16
CA ASP A 111 2.75 -15.44 -7.71
C ASP A 111 3.95 -14.50 -7.86
N LYS A 112 3.98 -13.70 -8.96
CA LYS A 112 4.98 -12.65 -9.16
C LYS A 112 4.81 -11.52 -8.16
N LEU A 113 3.58 -11.07 -7.95
CA LEU A 113 3.25 -10.03 -6.98
C LEU A 113 3.69 -10.45 -5.58
N THR A 114 3.40 -11.69 -5.20
CA THR A 114 3.79 -12.27 -3.93
C THR A 114 5.31 -12.37 -3.78
N ASN A 115 6.03 -12.75 -4.84
CA ASN A 115 7.49 -12.75 -4.82
C ASN A 115 8.05 -11.34 -4.59
N VAL A 116 7.46 -10.30 -5.19
CA VAL A 116 7.88 -8.91 -4.94
C VAL A 116 7.62 -8.50 -3.49
N THR A 117 6.43 -8.79 -2.95
CA THR A 117 6.06 -8.38 -1.59
C THR A 117 6.80 -9.15 -0.50
N ASN A 118 7.11 -10.43 -0.70
CA ASN A 118 7.90 -11.21 0.26
C ASN A 118 9.37 -10.75 0.36
N ASN A 119 9.90 -10.14 -0.71
CA ASN A 119 11.30 -9.69 -0.79
C ASN A 119 11.47 -8.18 -0.62
N SER A 120 10.40 -7.44 -0.31
CA SER A 120 10.46 -5.97 -0.20
C SER A 120 10.79 -5.46 1.19
N GLY A 121 10.66 -6.29 2.23
CA GLY A 121 10.88 -5.88 3.62
C GLY A 121 9.68 -5.17 4.28
N ILE A 122 8.50 -5.20 3.66
CA ILE A 122 7.27 -4.71 4.28
C ILE A 122 6.84 -5.60 5.45
N GLU A 123 6.22 -4.99 6.46
CA GLU A 123 5.74 -5.69 7.66
C GLU A 123 4.28 -6.11 7.55
N PHE A 124 3.46 -5.37 6.79
CA PHE A 124 2.05 -5.66 6.61
C PHE A 124 1.63 -5.57 5.14
N LEU A 125 0.76 -6.49 4.72
CA LEU A 125 0.17 -6.50 3.38
C LEU A 125 -1.36 -6.51 3.46
N THR A 126 -1.99 -5.40 3.09
CA THR A 126 -3.45 -5.29 3.00
C THR A 126 -3.91 -5.61 1.58
N VAL A 127 -4.80 -6.60 1.41
CA VAL A 127 -5.25 -7.06 0.09
C VAL A 127 -6.74 -6.83 -0.10
N HIS A 128 -7.09 -6.03 -1.11
CA HIS A 128 -8.47 -5.97 -1.59
C HIS A 128 -8.69 -7.13 -2.57
N GLY A 129 -9.63 -8.04 -2.26
CA GLY A 129 -10.01 -9.22 -3.07
C GLY A 129 -10.68 -8.96 -4.43
N ARG A 130 -10.33 -7.86 -5.09
CA ARG A 130 -10.80 -7.49 -6.44
C ARG A 130 -9.61 -7.03 -7.27
N THR A 131 -9.74 -7.08 -8.58
CA THR A 131 -8.78 -6.44 -9.48
C THR A 131 -9.00 -4.92 -9.53
N VAL A 132 -8.02 -4.17 -10.04
CA VAL A 132 -8.13 -2.72 -10.23
C VAL A 132 -9.26 -2.39 -11.20
N ARG A 133 -9.40 -3.16 -12.30
CA ARG A 133 -10.48 -3.01 -13.28
C ARG A 133 -11.85 -3.38 -12.75
N GLY A 134 -11.94 -4.38 -11.86
CA GLY A 134 -13.18 -4.78 -11.20
C GLY A 134 -13.79 -3.67 -10.33
N ARG A 135 -13.01 -2.66 -9.93
CA ARG A 135 -13.44 -1.49 -9.13
C ARG A 135 -14.34 -1.92 -7.96
N PHE A 136 -15.61 -1.53 -8.02
CA PHE A 136 -16.71 -1.87 -7.12
C PHE A 136 -17.83 -2.65 -7.83
N LYS A 137 -17.69 -2.92 -9.13
CA LYS A 137 -18.74 -3.52 -9.96
C LYS A 137 -18.78 -5.04 -9.85
N ASP A 138 -17.65 -5.63 -9.49
CA ASP A 138 -17.57 -7.06 -9.23
C ASP A 138 -18.18 -7.34 -7.85
N SER A 139 -19.39 -7.92 -7.83
CA SER A 139 -20.14 -8.13 -6.59
C SER A 139 -19.44 -9.15 -5.68
N THR A 140 -18.62 -10.03 -6.25
CA THR A 140 -17.93 -11.09 -5.51
C THR A 140 -16.49 -10.70 -5.20
N LEU A 141 -16.08 -10.95 -3.96
CA LEU A 141 -14.67 -10.92 -3.57
C LEU A 141 -14.06 -12.27 -3.89
N ASN A 142 -12.89 -12.29 -4.53
CA ASN A 142 -12.15 -13.53 -4.75
C ASN A 142 -11.35 -13.87 -3.50
N LEU A 143 -12.00 -14.58 -2.58
CA LEU A 143 -11.43 -15.01 -1.30
C LEU A 143 -10.36 -16.09 -1.48
N ASP A 144 -10.46 -16.93 -2.50
CA ASP A 144 -9.48 -17.98 -2.77
C ASP A 144 -8.12 -17.38 -3.18
N ALA A 145 -8.14 -16.30 -3.95
CA ALA A 145 -6.94 -15.54 -4.26
C ALA A 145 -6.30 -14.92 -2.99
N ILE A 146 -7.12 -14.42 -2.05
CA ILE A 146 -6.62 -13.91 -0.76
C ILE A 146 -5.99 -15.05 0.05
N LYS A 147 -6.65 -16.21 0.15
CA LYS A 147 -6.10 -17.40 0.83
C LYS A 147 -4.78 -17.84 0.20
N LYS A 148 -4.68 -17.82 -1.14
CA LYS A 148 -3.45 -18.12 -1.86
C LYS A 148 -2.32 -17.15 -1.47
N ILE A 149 -2.58 -15.84 -1.49
CA ILE A 149 -1.60 -14.83 -1.05
C ILE A 149 -1.19 -15.05 0.41
N LYS A 150 -2.13 -15.33 1.31
CA LYS A 150 -1.86 -15.63 2.72
C LYS A 150 -0.94 -16.85 2.86
N SER A 151 -1.14 -17.90 2.07
CA SER A 151 -0.32 -19.11 2.15
C SER A 151 1.17 -18.90 1.81
N TYR A 152 1.47 -17.87 0.99
CA TYR A 152 2.84 -17.51 0.65
C TYR A 152 3.50 -16.53 1.63
N HIS A 153 2.71 -15.78 2.40
CA HIS A 153 3.20 -14.81 3.37
C HIS A 153 3.14 -15.45 4.75
N VAL A 154 4.15 -16.27 5.09
CA VAL A 154 4.29 -16.82 6.43
C VAL A 154 4.79 -15.71 7.36
N CYS A 155 4.07 -15.45 8.45
CA CYS A 155 4.40 -14.46 9.48
C CYS A 155 5.90 -14.45 9.80
N LYS A 156 6.61 -13.41 9.34
CA LYS A 156 8.01 -13.16 9.72
C LYS A 156 8.08 -11.95 10.63
N TRP A 157 7.34 -11.95 11.73
CA TRP A 157 7.53 -11.09 12.90
C TRP A 157 6.54 -11.52 13.98
N ASN A 158 6.86 -11.28 15.26
CA ASN A 158 6.04 -11.63 16.44
C ASN A 158 4.53 -11.35 16.25
N ASN A 159 3.80 -12.38 15.80
CA ASN A 159 2.34 -12.53 15.80
C ASN A 159 1.44 -11.64 14.94
N TYR A 160 1.92 -10.75 14.04
CA TYR A 160 0.98 -9.91 13.27
C TYR A 160 1.37 -9.68 11.79
N PHE A 161 1.11 -10.68 10.94
CA PHE A 161 0.89 -10.43 9.51
C PHE A 161 -0.61 -10.35 9.27
N TYR A 162 -1.21 -9.17 9.46
CA TYR A 162 -2.60 -8.99 9.06
C TYR A 162 -2.67 -8.78 7.56
N VAL A 163 -3.05 -9.83 6.83
CA VAL A 163 -3.77 -9.63 5.58
C VAL A 163 -5.13 -9.07 5.97
N TYR A 164 -5.21 -7.75 6.22
CA TYR A 164 -6.48 -7.07 6.32
C TYR A 164 -7.12 -7.13 4.93
N SER A 165 -7.95 -8.16 4.71
CA SER A 165 -9.13 -7.93 3.90
C SER A 165 -9.95 -6.89 4.66
N ILE A 166 -10.39 -5.82 4.00
CA ILE A 166 -11.63 -5.19 4.45
C ILE A 166 -12.70 -6.26 4.26
N LEU A 167 -12.87 -7.07 5.31
CA LEU A 167 -13.96 -7.96 5.66
C LEU A 167 -13.63 -8.43 7.08
N CYS A 168 -14.36 -7.87 8.04
CA CYS A 168 -14.53 -8.45 9.38
C CYS A 168 -14.83 -9.95 9.27
N HIS A 169 -14.37 -10.68 10.29
CA HIS A 169 -14.68 -12.07 10.56
C HIS A 169 -14.28 -13.05 9.45
N LEU A 170 -13.16 -13.72 9.65
CA LEU A 170 -13.10 -15.18 9.62
C LEU A 170 -11.82 -15.58 10.37
N ASP A 171 -12.02 -16.47 11.34
CA ASP A 171 -11.22 -16.69 12.54
C ASP A 171 -9.74 -17.06 12.36
N CYS A 172 -9.02 -16.86 13.48
CA CYS A 172 -7.78 -17.54 13.84
C CYS A 172 -7.82 -19.04 13.60
#